data_AF-A0A344TZX1-F1
#
_entry.id   AF-A0A344TZX1-F1
#
_cell.length_a   1.000
_cell.length_b   1.000
_cell.length_c   1.000
_cell.angle_alpha   90.00
_cell.angle_beta   90.00
_cell.angle_gamma   90.00
#
_symmetry.space_group_name_H-M   'P 1'
#
loop_
_entity.id
_entity.type
_entity.pdbx_description
1 polymer ?
#
loop_
_entity_poly.entity_id
_entity_poly.type
_entity_poly.pdbx_seq_one_letter_code
_entity_poly.pdbx_strand_id
1 'polypeptide(L)'
;MSETVGNGSAPARLAGLRELAEVYEPGGPSEPDELDRLDEQLIALVLLRVREARGRQLDRRASGLPVSPLARENAMLRRYGQALGREGTAIALAVLALSRQQRPPGR
;
A
#
# COMPACT_ATOMS: atom_id res chain seq x y z
N MET A 1 -52.25 -32.25 -32.42
CA MET A 1 -50.95 -32.66 -31.84
C MET A 1 -50.18 -31.38 -31.54
N SER A 2 -50.45 -30.77 -30.38
CA SER A 2 -49.80 -29.52 -29.94
C SER A 2 -48.74 -29.88 -28.90
N GLU A 3 -47.48 -29.61 -29.19
CA GLU A 3 -46.39 -29.67 -28.23
C GLU A 3 -46.43 -28.44 -27.32
N THR A 4 -46.69 -28.67 -26.05
CA THR A 4 -46.50 -27.69 -24.97
C THR A 4 -45.02 -27.63 -24.59
N VAL A 5 -44.35 -26.53 -24.90
CA VAL A 5 -43.03 -26.19 -24.34
C VAL A 5 -43.21 -25.92 -22.84
N GLY A 6 -42.80 -26.89 -22.02
CA GLY A 6 -42.81 -26.78 -20.56
C GLY A 6 -41.83 -25.70 -20.10
N ASN A 7 -42.38 -24.60 -19.62
CA ASN A 7 -41.69 -23.49 -18.97
C ASN A 7 -41.01 -23.99 -17.68
N GLY A 8 -39.71 -24.25 -17.75
CA GLY A 8 -38.88 -24.71 -16.63
C GLY A 8 -38.85 -23.70 -15.49
N SER A 9 -39.60 -24.03 -14.44
CA SER A 9 -39.72 -23.40 -13.13
C SER A 9 -38.40 -22.80 -12.61
N ALA A 10 -38.37 -21.47 -12.48
CA ALA A 10 -37.31 -20.68 -11.85
C ALA A 10 -36.84 -21.13 -10.43
N PRO A 11 -37.63 -21.81 -9.56
CA PRO A 11 -37.14 -22.23 -8.24
C PRO A 11 -35.96 -23.22 -8.26
N ALA A 12 -35.79 -24.02 -9.31
CA ALA A 12 -34.68 -24.99 -9.36
C ALA A 12 -33.31 -24.32 -9.56
N ARG A 13 -33.23 -23.15 -10.20
CA ARG A 13 -31.97 -22.41 -10.39
C ARG A 13 -31.51 -21.67 -9.13
N LEU A 14 -32.43 -21.32 -8.23
CA LEU A 14 -32.10 -20.65 -6.97
C LEU A 14 -31.62 -21.62 -5.89
N ALA A 15 -32.03 -22.89 -5.94
CA ALA A 15 -31.54 -23.92 -5.02
C ALA A 15 -30.03 -24.15 -5.17
N GLY A 16 -29.52 -24.22 -6.40
CA GLY A 16 -28.08 -24.39 -6.68
C GLY A 16 -27.21 -23.18 -6.32
N LEU A 17 -27.78 -21.97 -6.26
CA LEU A 17 -27.05 -20.77 -5.82
C LEU A 17 -26.88 -20.72 -4.30
N ARG A 18 -27.77 -21.36 -3.53
CA ARG A 18 -27.61 -21.52 -2.07
C ARG A 18 -26.51 -22.53 -1.73
N GLU A 19 -26.41 -23.61 -2.49
CA GLU A 19 -25.41 -24.66 -2.31
C GLU A 19 -23.99 -24.19 -2.72
N LEU A 20 -23.88 -23.28 -3.71
CA LEU A 20 -22.62 -22.61 -4.05
C LEU A 20 -22.20 -21.52 -3.04
N ALA A 21 -23.16 -20.92 -2.33
CA ALA A 21 -22.90 -19.93 -1.30
C ALA A 21 -22.38 -20.54 0.02
N GLU A 22 -22.62 -21.84 0.26
CA GLU A 22 -22.06 -22.56 1.41
C GLU A 22 -20.58 -22.95 1.21
N VAL A 23 -20.08 -22.91 -0.03
CA VAL A 23 -18.68 -23.26 -0.36
C VAL A 23 -17.77 -22.02 -0.45
N TYR A 24 -18.35 -20.82 -0.53
CA TYR A 24 -17.58 -19.57 -0.47
C TYR A 24 -17.73 -18.95 0.92
N GLU A 25 -16.96 -19.47 1.89
CA GLU A 25 -16.62 -18.65 3.04
C GLU A 25 -15.71 -17.52 2.54
N PRO A 26 -16.15 -16.24 2.52
CA PRO A 26 -15.21 -15.16 2.33
C PRO A 26 -14.25 -15.25 3.52
N GLY A 27 -12.98 -15.53 3.24
CA GLY A 27 -11.94 -15.79 4.25
C GLY A 27 -12.23 -15.06 5.55
N GLY A 28 -12.67 -15.82 6.56
CA GLY A 28 -12.68 -15.36 7.95
C GLY A 28 -11.30 -14.82 8.28
N PRO A 29 -11.14 -13.96 9.31
CA PRO A 29 -9.92 -13.19 9.53
C PRO A 29 -8.70 -14.10 9.44
N SER A 30 -8.06 -14.11 8.27
CA SER A 30 -6.81 -14.81 8.07
C SER A 30 -5.89 -14.12 9.04
N GLU A 31 -5.37 -14.86 10.04
CA GLU A 31 -4.29 -14.31 10.84
C GLU A 31 -3.28 -13.72 9.86
N PRO A 32 -2.88 -12.44 10.00
CA PRO A 32 -1.99 -11.81 9.06
C PRO A 32 -0.81 -12.73 8.89
N ASP A 33 -0.52 -13.13 7.66
CA ASP A 33 0.61 -13.99 7.44
C ASP A 33 1.87 -13.22 7.87
N GLU A 34 2.98 -13.93 8.07
CA GLU A 34 4.19 -13.28 8.55
C GLU A 34 4.65 -12.13 7.64
N LEU A 35 4.32 -12.18 6.34
CA LEU A 35 4.62 -11.13 5.38
C LEU A 35 3.74 -9.91 5.60
N ASP A 36 2.45 -10.07 5.86
CA ASP A 36 1.55 -8.96 6.19
C ASP A 36 2.05 -8.19 7.42
N ARG A 37 2.48 -8.92 8.47
CA ARG A 37 3.04 -8.31 9.69
C ARG A 37 4.35 -7.59 9.43
N LEU A 38 5.19 -8.13 8.53
CA LEU A 38 6.42 -7.47 8.11
C LEU A 38 6.12 -6.22 7.29
N ASP A 39 5.11 -6.25 6.43
CA ASP A 39 4.69 -5.10 5.65
C ASP A 39 4.12 -3.99 6.53
N GLU A 40 3.33 -4.32 7.55
CA GLU A 40 2.89 -3.34 8.56
C GLU A 40 4.08 -2.67 9.27
N GLN A 41 5.10 -3.44 9.63
CA GLN A 41 6.33 -2.93 10.24
C GLN A 41 7.11 -2.03 9.28
N LEU A 42 7.24 -2.43 8.01
CA LEU A 42 7.89 -1.64 6.97
C LEU A 42 7.15 -0.32 6.76
N ILE A 43 5.82 -0.35 6.68
CA ILE A 43 4.98 0.84 6.54
C ILE A 43 5.18 1.78 7.73
N ALA A 44 5.12 1.26 8.97
CA ALA A 44 5.33 2.05 10.17
C ALA A 44 6.71 2.72 10.20
N LEU A 45 7.76 1.98 9.82
CA LEU A 45 9.12 2.50 9.74
C LEU A 45 9.28 3.57 8.65
N VAL A 46 8.66 3.38 7.49
CA VAL A 46 8.66 4.38 6.41
C VAL A 46 7.96 5.66 6.86
N LEU A 47 6.80 5.56 7.52
CA LEU A 47 6.06 6.70 8.05
C LEU A 47 6.87 7.47 9.10
N LEU A 48 7.49 6.76 10.05
CA LEU A 48 8.36 7.36 11.06
C LEU A 48 9.52 8.11 10.40
N ARG A 49 10.20 7.48 9.43
CA ARG A 49 11.30 8.10 8.70
C ARG A 49 10.86 9.37 7.96
N VAL A 50 9.68 9.35 7.34
CA VAL A 50 9.10 10.51 6.64
C VAL A 50 8.82 11.65 7.64
N ARG A 51 8.22 11.34 8.79
CA ARG A 51 7.96 12.33 9.86
C ARG A 51 9.25 12.97 10.36
N GLU A 52 10.27 12.16 10.65
CA GLU A 52 11.59 12.62 11.09
C GLU A 52 12.29 13.50 10.05
N ALA A 53 12.22 13.11 8.78
CA ALA A 53 12.78 13.91 7.70
C ALA A 53 12.10 15.29 7.62
N ARG A 54 10.77 15.34 7.76
CA ARG A 54 10.01 16.59 7.74
C ARG A 54 10.32 17.50 8.92
N GLY A 55 10.42 16.97 10.14
CA GLY A 55 10.81 17.77 11.31
C GLY A 55 12.11 18.52 11.05
N ARG A 56 13.14 17.78 10.58
CA ARG A 56 14.44 18.38 10.22
C ARG A 56 14.35 19.40 9.09
N GLN A 57 13.48 19.17 8.10
CA GLN A 57 13.25 20.11 7.00
C GLN A 57 12.61 21.41 7.49
N LEU A 58 11.65 21.33 8.41
CA LEU A 58 11.01 22.50 9.03
C LEU A 58 12.02 23.28 9.88
N ASP A 59 12.82 22.61 10.71
CA ASP A 59 13.85 23.26 11.54
C ASP A 59 14.88 24.01 10.68
N ARG A 60 15.27 23.40 9.56
CA ARG A 60 16.20 24.03 8.60
C ARG A 60 15.57 25.24 7.93
N ARG A 61 14.31 25.16 7.50
CA ARG A 61 13.57 26.30 6.94
C ARG A 61 13.44 27.44 7.94
N ALA A 62 13.09 27.14 9.20
CA ALA A 62 13.01 28.12 10.27
C ALA A 62 14.36 28.81 10.52
N SER A 63 15.46 28.09 10.26
CA SER A 63 16.83 28.59 10.36
C SER A 63 17.37 29.23 9.06
N GLY A 64 16.54 29.44 8.03
CA GLY A 64 16.94 30.00 6.73
C GLY A 64 17.86 29.11 5.88
N LEU A 65 18.00 27.83 6.25
CA LEU A 65 18.85 26.87 5.57
C LEU A 65 18.09 26.10 4.47
N PRO A 66 18.79 25.58 3.45
CA PRO A 66 18.19 24.72 2.44
C PRO A 66 17.48 23.52 3.07
N VAL A 67 16.26 23.23 2.62
CA VAL A 67 15.35 22.20 3.14
C VAL A 67 16.01 20.83 3.24
N SER A 68 16.77 20.42 2.22
CA SER A 68 17.49 19.15 2.17
C SER A 68 18.83 19.32 1.46
N PRO A 69 19.97 18.89 2.03
CA PRO A 69 21.23 18.84 1.32
C PRO A 69 21.20 17.72 0.27
N LEU A 70 21.42 18.05 -1.01
CA LEU A 70 21.51 17.06 -2.11
C LEU A 70 22.48 15.91 -1.80
N ALA A 71 23.58 16.19 -1.11
CA ALA A 71 24.54 15.19 -0.65
C ALA A 71 23.89 14.10 0.25
N ARG A 72 22.92 14.48 1.08
CA ARG A 72 22.20 13.55 1.96
C ARG A 72 21.22 12.68 1.18
N GLU A 73 20.54 13.25 0.18
CA GLU A 73 19.64 12.48 -0.70
C GLU A 73 20.44 11.46 -1.52
N ASN A 74 21.56 11.88 -2.12
CA ASN A 74 22.46 10.98 -2.85
C ASN A 74 23.04 9.87 -1.96
N ALA A 75 23.40 10.17 -0.71
CA ALA A 75 23.86 9.16 0.24
C ALA A 75 22.77 8.13 0.55
N MET A 76 21.50 8.53 0.61
CA MET A 76 20.39 7.59 0.78
C MET A 76 20.21 6.70 -0.45
N LEU A 77 20.20 7.28 -1.65
CA LEU A 77 20.08 6.52 -2.90
C LEU A 77 21.16 5.45 -2.99
N ARG A 78 22.41 5.82 -2.69
CA ARG A 78 23.53 4.88 -2.63
C ARG A 78 23.33 3.78 -1.61
N ARG A 79 22.91 4.12 -0.38
CA ARG A 79 22.72 3.12 0.69
C ARG A 79 21.68 2.08 0.30
N TYR A 80 20.54 2.51 -0.23
CA TYR A 80 19.50 1.59 -0.68
C TYR A 80 19.93 0.82 -1.93
N GLY A 81 20.59 1.48 -2.88
CA GLY A 81 21.11 0.85 -4.09
C GLY A 81 22.16 -0.23 -3.81
N GLN A 82 23.02 -0.02 -2.82
CA GLN A 82 24.01 -1.00 -2.38
C GLN A 82 23.38 -2.21 -1.68
N ALA A 83 22.29 -2.02 -0.94
CA ALA A 83 21.66 -3.08 -0.16
C ALA A 83 20.64 -3.91 -0.97
N LEU A 84 19.90 -3.26 -1.89
CA LEU A 84 18.73 -3.83 -2.57
C LEU A 84 18.79 -3.67 -4.10
N GLY A 85 19.94 -3.26 -4.65
CA GLY A 85 20.13 -3.09 -6.08
C GLY A 85 19.30 -1.95 -6.69
N ARG A 86 18.84 -2.16 -7.94
CA ARG A 86 18.09 -1.16 -8.70
C ARG A 86 16.76 -0.82 -8.00
N GLU A 87 16.07 -1.84 -7.51
CA GLU A 87 14.80 -1.77 -6.80
C GLU A 87 14.96 -0.96 -5.51
N GLY A 88 16.09 -1.13 -4.80
CA GLY A 88 16.48 -0.27 -3.69
C GLY A 88 16.49 1.21 -4.02
N THR A 89 17.10 1.56 -5.15
CA THR A 89 17.16 2.96 -5.60
C THR A 89 15.76 3.52 -5.87
N ALA A 90 14.87 2.71 -6.45
CA ALA A 90 13.47 3.09 -6.66
C ALA A 90 12.71 3.30 -5.33
N ILE A 91 12.92 2.42 -4.35
CA ILE A 91 12.35 2.57 -2.99
C ILE A 91 12.84 3.87 -2.34
N ALA A 92 14.14 4.17 -2.44
CA ALA A 92 14.69 5.39 -1.86
C ALA A 92 14.10 6.65 -2.49
N LEU A 93 13.90 6.66 -3.81
CA LEU A 93 13.22 7.75 -4.52
C LEU A 93 11.78 7.93 -4.05
N ALA A 94 11.03 6.84 -3.90
CA ALA A 94 9.65 6.87 -3.41
C ALA A 94 9.56 7.45 -1.99
N VAL A 95 10.43 7.00 -1.09
CA VAL A 95 10.49 7.50 0.29
C VAL A 95 10.90 8.99 0.36
N LEU A 96 11.81 9.43 -0.50
CA LEU A 96 12.15 10.85 -0.64
C LEU A 96 10.95 11.67 -1.14
N ALA A 97 10.19 11.14 -2.11
CA ALA A 97 8.98 11.79 -2.62
C ALA A 97 7.92 11.94 -1.51
N LEU A 98 7.67 10.90 -0.71
CA LEU A 98 6.78 10.95 0.45
C LEU A 98 7.22 12.00 1.48
N SER A 99 8.53 12.14 1.67
CA SER A 99 9.10 13.15 2.58
C SER A 99 8.83 14.58 2.11
N ARG A 100 8.77 14.80 0.79
CA ARG A 100 8.55 16.12 0.16
C ARG A 100 7.07 16.46 -0.03
N GLN A 101 6.21 15.48 -0.32
CA GLN A 101 4.78 15.69 -0.53
C GLN A 101 4.06 15.79 0.82
N GLN A 102 3.91 17.01 1.31
CA GLN A 102 2.68 17.49 1.96
C GLN A 102 2.68 19.04 1.92
N ARG A 103 2.15 19.58 0.82
CA ARG A 103 1.10 20.59 0.96
C ARG A 103 -0.11 19.80 1.48
N PRO A 104 -0.78 20.18 2.58
CA PRO A 104 -2.03 19.52 2.92
C PRO A 104 -2.96 19.58 1.70
N PRO A 105 -3.79 18.56 1.43
CA PRO A 105 -4.88 18.75 0.48
C PRO A 105 -5.61 20.05 0.89
N GLY A 106 -5.72 20.97 -0.06
CA GLY A 106 -6.48 22.19 0.14
C GLY A 106 -7.89 21.83 0.60
N ARG A 107 -8.37 22.66 1.53
CA ARG A 107 -9.74 22.77 2.06
C ARG A 107 -10.83 22.05 1.26
#